data_AF-A0A1H0PC67-F1
#
_entry.id   AF-A0A1H0PC67-F1
#
_cell.length_a   1.000
_cell.length_b   1.000
_cell.length_c   1.000
_cell.angle_alpha   90.00
_cell.angle_beta   90.00
_cell.angle_gamma   90.00
#
_symmetry.space_group_name_H-M   'P 1'
#
loop_
_entity.id
_entity.type
_entity.pdbx_description
1 polymer ?
#
loop_
_entity_poly.entity_id
_entity_poly.type
_entity_poly.pdbx_seq_one_letter_code
_entity_poly.pdbx_strand_id
1 'polypeptide(L)'
;MSFPLAESSSSVDTGQPQERVPTNTLLTAWTARRSGLLPLVLFLFAGVAAWLTLIAVNNITDFGTNRVLLERTMTMRALIDDQVRGNGLEWRALPASLATPALITVIVYQLGTVVLMWRAVITGLRVLRSPRRGLAELIRHVNHSLVAFVGLFLGFLVSGLWFGYWMHLGPVQQVHFTLLMVGALVALLTNLLPVAARPLVPEVTR
;
A
#
# COMPACT_ATOMS: atom_id res chain seq x y z
N MET A 1 13.51 69.64 -63.80
CA MET A 1 13.98 68.94 -62.59
C MET A 1 13.40 67.54 -62.59
N SER A 2 14.25 66.58 -62.26
CA SER A 2 14.20 65.16 -62.61
C SER A 2 13.45 64.31 -61.57
N PHE A 3 12.85 63.20 -62.03
CA PHE A 3 12.33 62.06 -61.24
C PHE A 3 13.42 61.38 -60.36
N PRO A 4 13.08 60.63 -59.29
CA PRO A 4 12.81 59.18 -59.44
C PRO A 4 11.73 58.55 -58.51
N LEU A 5 11.25 57.38 -58.97
CA LEU A 5 10.43 56.36 -58.30
C LEU A 5 11.22 55.53 -57.28
N ALA A 6 10.54 54.93 -56.30
CA ALA A 6 11.01 53.71 -55.62
C ALA A 6 9.84 52.86 -55.08
N GLU A 7 9.88 51.57 -55.42
CA GLU A 7 9.03 50.46 -54.95
C GLU A 7 9.40 50.01 -53.53
N SER A 8 8.49 49.33 -52.81
CA SER A 8 8.68 47.92 -52.42
C SER A 8 7.67 47.46 -51.36
N SER A 9 7.23 46.22 -51.58
CA SER A 9 6.35 45.37 -50.78
C SER A 9 6.88 45.00 -49.40
N SER A 10 5.99 44.85 -48.41
CA SER A 10 6.18 43.81 -47.38
C SER A 10 4.84 43.24 -46.90
N SER A 11 4.55 42.03 -47.37
CA SER A 11 3.62 41.09 -46.74
C SER A 11 4.23 40.59 -45.44
N VAL A 12 3.59 40.85 -44.30
CA VAL A 12 3.97 40.22 -43.03
C VAL A 12 2.91 39.23 -42.61
N ASP A 13 3.40 38.00 -42.59
CA ASP A 13 2.86 36.71 -42.24
C ASP A 13 2.07 36.68 -40.91
N THR A 14 0.90 36.04 -40.98
CA THR A 14 0.01 35.67 -39.88
C THR A 14 0.61 34.54 -39.03
N GLY A 15 1.62 34.86 -38.23
CA GLY A 15 2.22 33.93 -37.27
C GLY A 15 1.48 33.89 -35.94
N GLN A 16 0.36 33.17 -35.85
CA GLN A 16 -0.15 32.71 -34.54
C GLN A 16 0.93 31.87 -33.84
N PRO A 17 1.32 32.18 -32.59
CA PRO A 17 2.25 31.31 -31.87
C PRO A 17 1.55 29.99 -31.56
N GLN A 18 1.87 28.94 -32.34
CA GLN A 18 1.63 27.58 -31.90
C GLN A 18 2.41 27.36 -30.61
N GLU A 19 1.67 27.31 -29.50
CA GLU A 19 2.15 26.93 -28.20
C GLU A 19 2.73 25.52 -28.27
N ARG A 20 4.03 25.42 -28.54
CA ARG A 20 4.75 24.15 -28.58
C ARG A 20 4.71 23.58 -27.18
N VAL A 21 3.85 22.58 -26.98
CA VAL A 21 3.90 21.72 -25.79
C VAL A 21 5.34 21.24 -25.64
N PRO A 22 6.06 21.61 -24.57
CA PRO A 22 7.48 21.34 -24.48
C PRO A 22 7.73 19.84 -24.55
N THR A 23 8.61 19.43 -25.47
CA THR A 23 9.03 18.05 -25.75
C THR A 23 9.42 17.27 -24.48
N ASN A 24 9.84 17.98 -23.44
CA ASN A 24 10.19 17.46 -22.13
C ASN A 24 9.02 16.81 -21.38
N THR A 25 7.78 17.26 -21.60
CA THR A 25 6.56 16.66 -21.00
C THR A 25 6.22 15.31 -21.63
N LEU A 26 6.55 15.12 -22.91
CA LEU A 26 6.34 13.85 -23.61
C LEU A 26 7.36 12.78 -23.22
N LEU A 27 8.59 13.19 -22.91
CA LEU A 27 9.68 12.32 -22.46
C LEU A 27 9.48 11.79 -21.03
N THR A 28 9.00 12.62 -20.10
CA THR A 28 8.72 12.23 -18.69
C THR A 28 7.60 11.21 -18.56
N ALA A 29 6.59 11.26 -19.43
CA ALA A 29 5.51 10.26 -19.44
C ALA A 29 5.93 8.91 -20.05
N TRP A 30 6.97 8.89 -20.89
CA TRP A 30 7.48 7.70 -21.57
C TRP A 30 8.45 6.89 -20.70
N THR A 31 9.22 7.54 -19.81
CA THR A 31 10.19 6.89 -18.91
C THR A 31 9.52 6.07 -17.81
N ALA A 32 8.39 6.54 -17.25
CA ALA A 32 7.64 5.81 -16.21
C ALA A 32 7.07 4.46 -16.70
N ARG A 33 6.87 4.28 -18.02
CA ARG A 33 6.39 3.02 -18.61
C ARG A 33 7.49 1.96 -18.75
N ARG A 34 8.77 2.34 -18.76
CA ARG A 34 9.90 1.44 -19.06
C ARG A 34 10.48 0.68 -17.86
N SER A 35 10.14 1.05 -16.62
CA SER A 35 10.79 0.45 -15.43
C SER A 35 10.22 -0.89 -14.97
N GLY A 36 9.06 -1.36 -15.48
CA GLY A 36 8.39 -2.59 -15.04
C GLY A 36 7.91 -2.57 -13.57
N LEU A 37 8.27 -1.54 -12.81
CA LEU A 37 8.03 -1.42 -11.37
C LEU A 37 6.55 -1.20 -11.05
N LEU A 38 5.86 -0.34 -11.82
CA LEU A 38 4.44 -0.09 -11.61
C LEU A 38 3.58 -1.36 -11.71
N PRO A 39 3.63 -2.15 -12.80
CA PRO A 39 2.84 -3.38 -12.87
C PRO A 39 3.23 -4.40 -11.80
N LEU A 40 4.52 -4.49 -11.42
CA LEU A 40 4.96 -5.35 -10.31
C LEU A 40 4.35 -4.91 -8.98
N VAL A 41 4.43 -3.63 -8.63
CA VAL A 41 3.84 -3.07 -7.41
C VAL A 41 2.33 -3.34 -7.38
N LEU A 42 1.63 -3.11 -8.48
CA LEU A 42 0.18 -3.36 -8.54
C LEU A 42 -0.16 -4.84 -8.39
N PHE A 43 0.61 -5.73 -9.00
CA PHE A 43 0.40 -7.17 -8.87
C PHE A 43 0.60 -7.64 -7.43
N LEU A 44 1.73 -7.28 -6.81
CA LEU A 44 2.03 -7.61 -5.42
C LEU A 44 0.95 -7.04 -4.49
N PHE A 45 0.62 -5.77 -4.65
CA PHE A 45 -0.33 -5.09 -3.79
C PHE A 45 -1.76 -5.64 -3.91
N ALA A 46 -2.20 -5.95 -5.14
CA ALA A 46 -3.49 -6.60 -5.37
C ALA A 46 -3.52 -8.03 -4.79
N GLY A 47 -2.42 -8.78 -4.89
CA GLY A 47 -2.29 -10.09 -4.26
C GLY A 47 -2.43 -10.03 -2.75
N VAL A 48 -1.76 -9.07 -2.09
CA VAL A 48 -1.88 -8.85 -0.64
C VAL A 48 -3.30 -8.40 -0.26
N ALA A 49 -3.92 -7.53 -1.06
CA ALA A 49 -5.30 -7.09 -0.84
C ALA A 49 -6.30 -8.27 -0.93
N ALA A 50 -6.15 -9.12 -1.94
CA ALA A 50 -6.96 -10.33 -2.10
C ALA A 50 -6.74 -11.32 -0.94
N TRP A 51 -5.49 -11.51 -0.52
CA TRP A 51 -5.16 -12.37 0.61
C TRP A 51 -5.79 -11.87 1.92
N LEU A 52 -5.70 -10.56 2.22
CA LEU A 52 -6.38 -9.98 3.40
C LEU A 52 -7.91 -10.07 3.28
N THR A 53 -8.45 -9.96 2.06
CA THR A 53 -9.89 -10.17 1.81
C THR A 53 -10.29 -11.58 2.21
N LEU A 54 -9.51 -12.61 1.82
CA LEU A 54 -9.78 -13.99 2.21
C LEU A 54 -9.69 -14.20 3.72
N ILE A 55 -8.75 -13.53 4.41
CA ILE A 55 -8.72 -13.55 5.88
C ILE A 55 -10.00 -12.98 6.48
N ALA A 56 -10.44 -11.82 6.00
CA ALA A 56 -11.67 -11.21 6.51
C ALA A 56 -12.88 -12.12 6.27
N VAL A 57 -12.96 -12.73 5.09
CA VAL A 57 -13.99 -13.72 4.75
C VAL A 57 -13.93 -14.91 5.71
N ASN A 58 -12.76 -15.50 5.92
CA ASN A 58 -12.59 -16.64 6.84
C ASN A 58 -13.01 -16.29 8.27
N ASN A 59 -12.70 -15.08 8.76
CA ASN A 59 -13.13 -14.64 10.09
C ASN A 59 -14.66 -14.44 10.19
N ILE A 60 -15.32 -14.14 9.08
CA ILE A 60 -16.79 -14.01 9.02
C ILE A 60 -17.45 -15.39 8.88
N THR A 61 -16.95 -16.25 7.98
CA THR A 61 -17.57 -17.54 7.67
C THR A 61 -17.27 -18.61 8.70
N ASP A 62 -16.09 -18.57 9.32
CA ASP A 62 -15.69 -19.46 10.41
C ASP A 62 -15.52 -18.68 11.74
N PHE A 63 -16.54 -17.89 12.06
CA PHE A 63 -16.53 -17.02 13.25
C PHE A 63 -16.36 -17.82 14.55
N GLY A 64 -17.00 -19.00 14.65
CA GLY A 64 -16.96 -19.84 15.85
C GLY A 64 -15.56 -20.31 16.21
N THR A 65 -14.81 -20.81 15.23
CA THR A 65 -13.43 -21.28 15.44
C THR A 65 -12.53 -20.11 15.81
N ASN A 66 -12.58 -19.01 15.06
CA ASN A 66 -11.74 -17.83 15.32
C ASN A 66 -12.05 -17.20 16.69
N ARG A 67 -13.31 -17.23 17.14
CA ARG A 67 -13.69 -16.77 18.49
C ARG A 67 -13.06 -17.63 19.57
N VAL A 68 -13.11 -18.96 19.43
CA VAL A 68 -12.50 -19.89 20.41
C VAL A 68 -10.97 -19.75 20.44
N LEU A 69 -10.33 -19.57 19.29
CA LEU A 69 -8.89 -19.33 19.22
C LEU A 69 -8.52 -18.04 19.94
N LEU A 70 -9.24 -16.94 19.68
CA LEU A 70 -9.01 -15.66 20.33
C LEU A 70 -9.30 -15.73 21.83
N GLU A 71 -10.36 -16.41 22.25
CA GLU A 71 -10.68 -16.65 23.65
C GLU A 71 -9.55 -17.39 24.36
N ARG A 72 -9.02 -18.48 23.78
CA ARG A 72 -7.90 -19.23 24.35
C ARG A 72 -6.64 -18.37 24.48
N THR A 73 -6.38 -17.48 23.52
CA THR A 73 -5.26 -16.52 23.60
C THR A 73 -5.50 -15.49 24.70
N MET A 74 -6.66 -14.86 24.73
CA MET A 74 -6.97 -13.79 25.69
C MET A 74 -7.05 -14.28 27.14
N THR A 75 -7.60 -15.48 27.35
CA THR A 75 -7.66 -16.15 28.65
C THR A 75 -6.32 -16.79 29.05
N MET A 76 -5.32 -16.75 28.17
CA MET A 76 -4.00 -17.38 28.37
C MET A 76 -4.07 -18.87 28.72
N ARG A 77 -5.12 -19.58 28.27
CA ARG A 77 -5.36 -20.97 28.68
C ARG A 77 -4.18 -21.88 28.38
N ALA A 78 -3.60 -21.76 27.19
CA ALA A 78 -2.43 -22.54 26.79
C ALA A 78 -1.19 -22.30 27.65
N LEU A 79 -1.09 -21.12 28.26
CA LEU A 79 0.02 -20.73 29.14
C LEU A 79 -0.19 -21.28 30.56
N ILE A 80 -1.42 -21.18 31.07
CA ILE A 80 -1.82 -21.73 32.36
C ILE A 80 -1.65 -23.27 32.37
N ASP A 81 -1.95 -23.91 31.25
CA ASP A 81 -1.84 -25.36 31.10
C ASP A 81 -0.38 -25.84 30.91
N ASP A 82 0.56 -24.95 30.51
CA ASP A 82 1.99 -25.25 30.41
C ASP A 82 2.69 -24.94 31.76
N GLN A 83 3.14 -25.99 32.45
CA GLN A 83 3.81 -25.88 33.77
C GLN A 83 5.27 -25.41 33.69
N VAL A 84 5.80 -25.22 32.48
CA VAL A 84 7.22 -24.93 32.24
C VAL A 84 7.42 -23.53 31.66
N ARG A 85 6.53 -23.06 30.79
CA ARG A 85 6.73 -21.83 30.02
C ARG A 85 5.68 -20.77 30.30
N GLY A 86 6.15 -19.56 30.60
CA GLY A 86 5.34 -18.35 30.50
C GLY A 86 4.40 -18.07 31.67
N ASN A 87 4.38 -18.88 32.72
CA ASN A 87 3.49 -18.72 33.89
C ASN A 87 3.59 -17.33 34.56
N GLY A 88 4.75 -16.66 34.45
CA GLY A 88 4.92 -15.27 34.91
C GLY A 88 4.07 -14.23 34.17
N LEU A 89 3.37 -14.61 33.10
CA LEU A 89 2.51 -13.73 32.31
C LEU A 89 1.02 -13.90 32.61
N GLU A 90 0.62 -14.92 33.38
CA GLU A 90 -0.80 -15.29 33.61
C GLU A 90 -1.67 -14.15 34.13
N TRP A 91 -1.10 -13.21 34.87
CA TRP A 91 -1.78 -12.02 35.40
C TRP A 91 -2.38 -11.11 34.31
N ARG A 92 -1.96 -11.26 33.06
CA ARG A 92 -2.43 -10.49 31.90
C ARG A 92 -3.68 -11.08 31.25
N ALA A 93 -4.14 -12.24 31.74
CA ALA A 93 -5.33 -12.90 31.22
C ALA A 93 -6.56 -11.99 31.30
N LEU A 94 -7.37 -12.05 30.24
CA LEU A 94 -8.62 -11.31 30.11
C LEU A 94 -9.82 -12.27 30.14
N PRO A 95 -11.01 -11.80 30.54
CA PRO A 95 -12.20 -12.63 30.59
C PRO A 95 -12.63 -13.09 29.18
N ALA A 96 -13.14 -14.32 29.10
CA ALA A 96 -13.60 -14.95 27.86
C ALA A 96 -14.71 -14.14 27.13
N SER A 97 -15.51 -13.38 27.88
CA SER A 97 -16.56 -12.51 27.33
C SER A 97 -16.03 -11.45 26.36
N LEU A 98 -14.73 -11.10 26.43
CA LEU A 98 -14.12 -10.14 25.51
C LEU A 98 -13.73 -10.73 24.16
N ALA A 99 -13.74 -12.06 23.98
CA ALA A 99 -13.34 -12.68 22.72
C ALA A 99 -14.26 -12.29 21.55
N THR A 100 -15.57 -12.28 21.76
CA THR A 100 -16.55 -11.88 20.73
C THR A 100 -16.36 -10.42 20.27
N PRO A 101 -16.37 -9.40 21.16
CA PRO A 101 -16.17 -8.03 20.72
C PRO A 101 -14.77 -7.77 20.15
N ALA A 102 -13.74 -8.47 20.64
CA ALA A 102 -12.40 -8.39 20.06
C ALA A 102 -12.36 -8.92 18.62
N LEU A 103 -12.99 -10.09 18.35
CA LEU A 103 -13.06 -10.65 17.00
C LEU A 103 -13.85 -9.73 16.06
N ILE A 104 -14.99 -9.18 16.50
CA ILE A 104 -15.77 -8.20 15.71
C ILE A 104 -14.92 -6.97 15.38
N THR A 105 -14.16 -6.45 16.34
CA THR A 105 -13.26 -5.30 16.14
C THR A 105 -12.20 -5.61 15.08
N VAL A 106 -11.58 -6.78 15.15
CA VAL A 106 -10.61 -7.25 14.15
C VAL A 106 -11.25 -7.35 12.76
N ILE A 107 -12.44 -7.94 12.64
CA ILE A 107 -13.15 -8.06 11.36
C ILE A 107 -13.46 -6.68 10.77
N VAL A 108 -14.02 -5.76 11.56
CA VAL A 108 -14.33 -4.39 11.10
C VAL A 108 -13.07 -3.68 10.61
N TYR A 109 -11.97 -3.79 11.36
CA TYR A 109 -10.68 -3.21 10.98
C TYR A 109 -10.14 -3.83 9.69
N GLN A 110 -10.22 -5.16 9.55
CA GLN A 110 -9.82 -5.89 8.34
C GLN A 110 -10.62 -5.42 7.13
N LEU A 111 -11.95 -5.35 7.24
CA LEU A 111 -12.82 -4.88 6.15
C LEU A 111 -12.51 -3.43 5.75
N GLY A 112 -12.32 -2.54 6.72
CA GLY A 112 -11.91 -1.16 6.45
C GLY A 112 -10.57 -1.08 5.70
N THR A 113 -9.60 -1.88 6.12
CA THR A 113 -8.30 -2.00 5.46
C THR A 113 -8.44 -2.52 4.02
N VAL A 114 -9.22 -3.59 3.83
CA VAL A 114 -9.50 -4.19 2.52
C VAL A 114 -10.13 -3.17 1.57
N VAL A 115 -11.10 -2.37 2.02
CA VAL A 115 -11.72 -1.32 1.21
C VAL A 115 -10.69 -0.27 0.78
N LEU A 116 -9.83 0.18 1.69
CA LEU A 116 -8.76 1.13 1.38
C LEU A 116 -7.76 0.57 0.36
N MET A 117 -7.39 -0.71 0.51
CA MET A 117 -6.47 -1.39 -0.40
C MET A 117 -7.08 -1.55 -1.79
N TRP A 118 -8.32 -2.02 -1.91
CA TRP A 118 -8.99 -2.13 -3.22
C TRP A 118 -9.20 -0.78 -3.90
N ARG A 119 -9.46 0.30 -3.14
CA ARG A 119 -9.47 1.67 -3.69
C ARG A 119 -8.13 2.02 -4.32
N ALA A 120 -7.01 1.70 -3.66
CA ALA A 120 -5.68 1.91 -4.20
C ALA A 120 -5.40 1.04 -5.44
N VAL A 121 -5.83 -0.23 -5.45
CA VAL A 121 -5.74 -1.13 -6.62
C VAL A 121 -6.49 -0.54 -7.82
N ILE A 122 -7.75 -0.12 -7.63
CA ILE A 122 -8.56 0.49 -8.69
C ILE A 122 -7.90 1.76 -9.23
N THR A 123 -7.35 2.60 -8.34
CA THR A 123 -6.56 3.79 -8.73
C THR A 123 -5.36 3.39 -9.58
N GLY A 124 -4.64 2.35 -9.17
CA GLY A 124 -3.49 1.81 -9.89
C GLY A 124 -3.82 1.30 -11.28
N LEU A 125 -4.93 0.58 -11.43
CA LEU A 125 -5.41 0.11 -12.72
C LEU A 125 -5.78 1.27 -13.66
N ARG A 126 -6.26 2.40 -13.14
CA ARG A 126 -6.47 3.63 -13.94
C ARG A 126 -5.14 4.25 -14.36
N VAL A 127 -4.17 4.35 -13.45
CA VAL A 127 -2.82 4.86 -13.76
C VAL A 127 -2.12 3.99 -14.81
N LEU A 128 -2.27 2.67 -14.75
CA LEU A 128 -1.69 1.75 -15.74
C LEU A 128 -2.26 1.98 -17.15
N ARG A 129 -3.55 2.32 -17.25
CA ARG A 129 -4.22 2.66 -18.52
C ARG A 129 -3.92 4.09 -18.99
N SER A 130 -3.67 5.02 -18.08
CA SER A 130 -3.42 6.44 -18.38
C SER A 130 -2.37 7.06 -17.45
N PRO A 131 -1.07 6.81 -17.69
CA PRO A 131 0.00 7.15 -16.74
C PRO A 131 0.23 8.63 -16.50
N ARG A 132 -0.24 9.50 -17.41
CA ARG A 132 0.03 10.95 -17.40
C ARG A 132 -0.61 11.69 -16.22
N ARG A 133 -1.58 11.10 -15.53
CA ARG A 133 -2.32 11.71 -14.41
C ARG A 133 -2.65 10.63 -13.38
N GLY A 134 -2.29 10.86 -12.11
CA GLY A 134 -2.73 10.00 -10.99
C GLY A 134 -1.65 9.21 -10.25
N LEU A 135 -0.37 9.29 -10.62
CA LEU A 135 0.69 8.59 -9.85
C LEU A 135 0.76 9.07 -8.39
N ALA A 136 0.69 10.38 -8.16
CA ALA A 136 0.67 10.93 -6.80
C ALA A 136 -0.55 10.48 -5.99
N GLU A 137 -1.71 10.36 -6.65
CA GLU A 137 -2.93 9.85 -6.04
C GLU A 137 -2.81 8.37 -5.68
N LEU A 138 -2.25 7.55 -6.58
CA LEU A 138 -1.95 6.14 -6.31
C LEU A 138 -1.05 6.00 -5.08
N ILE A 139 0.07 6.71 -5.05
CA ILE A 139 1.03 6.65 -3.92
C ILE A 139 0.33 7.01 -2.61
N ARG A 140 -0.48 8.07 -2.60
CA ARG A 140 -1.26 8.47 -1.42
C ARG A 140 -2.26 7.38 -1.00
N HIS A 141 -3.01 6.81 -1.93
CA HIS A 141 -3.98 5.75 -1.63
C HIS A 141 -3.30 4.49 -1.09
N VAL A 142 -2.17 4.06 -1.69
CA VAL A 142 -1.38 2.93 -1.21
C VAL A 142 -0.86 3.23 0.21
N ASN A 143 -0.21 4.38 0.43
CA ASN A 143 0.33 4.73 1.74
C ASN A 143 -0.76 4.80 2.82
N HIS A 144 -1.92 5.40 2.54
CA HIS A 144 -3.04 5.42 3.49
C HIS A 144 -3.55 4.01 3.84
N SER A 145 -3.67 3.14 2.84
CA SER A 145 -4.08 1.75 3.09
C SER A 145 -3.01 0.95 3.84
N LEU A 146 -1.72 1.24 3.60
CA LEU A 146 -0.61 0.60 4.28
C LEU A 146 -0.51 1.01 5.76
N VAL A 147 -0.91 2.24 6.12
CA VAL A 147 -1.01 2.63 7.53
C VAL A 147 -2.00 1.71 8.27
N ALA A 148 -3.18 1.47 7.69
CA ALA A 148 -4.15 0.54 8.27
C ALA A 148 -3.62 -0.90 8.28
N PHE A 149 -3.09 -1.37 7.16
CA PHE A 149 -2.54 -2.73 7.04
C PHE A 149 -1.41 -3.00 8.05
N VAL A 150 -0.41 -2.12 8.12
CA VAL A 150 0.70 -2.22 9.08
C VAL A 150 0.17 -2.10 10.52
N GLY A 151 -0.77 -1.19 10.77
CA GLY A 151 -1.42 -1.03 12.06
C GLY A 151 -2.10 -2.31 12.55
N LEU A 152 -2.78 -3.04 11.65
CA LEU A 152 -3.41 -4.32 11.96
C LEU A 152 -2.38 -5.36 12.45
N PHE A 153 -1.30 -5.56 11.68
CA PHE A 153 -0.31 -6.59 12.01
C PHE A 153 0.58 -6.20 13.20
N LEU A 154 0.90 -4.91 13.36
CA LEU A 154 1.51 -4.42 14.60
C LEU A 154 0.57 -4.64 15.78
N GLY A 155 -0.73 -4.39 15.62
CA GLY A 155 -1.74 -4.68 16.65
C GLY A 155 -1.75 -6.16 17.05
N PHE A 156 -1.68 -7.08 16.09
CA PHE A 156 -1.54 -8.51 16.38
C PHE A 156 -0.22 -8.87 17.06
N LEU A 157 0.91 -8.28 16.69
CA LEU A 157 2.20 -8.55 17.34
C LEU A 157 2.24 -8.00 18.77
N VAL A 158 1.72 -6.79 19.00
CA VAL A 158 1.67 -6.17 20.33
C VAL A 158 0.73 -6.94 21.24
N SER A 159 -0.49 -7.25 20.78
CA SER A 159 -1.42 -8.09 21.54
C SER A 159 -0.87 -9.51 21.73
N GLY A 160 -0.18 -10.05 20.74
CA GLY A 160 0.47 -11.34 20.82
C GLY A 160 1.59 -11.42 21.85
N LEU A 161 2.39 -10.37 21.94
CA LEU A 161 3.44 -10.24 22.94
C LEU A 161 2.82 -10.08 24.34
N TRP A 162 1.73 -9.33 24.47
CA TRP A 162 0.97 -9.21 25.71
C TRP A 162 0.49 -10.59 26.19
N PHE A 163 -0.17 -11.36 25.31
CA PHE A 163 -0.72 -12.69 25.61
C PHE A 163 0.31 -13.83 25.59
N GLY A 164 1.58 -13.54 25.30
CA GLY A 164 2.62 -14.56 25.24
C GLY A 164 2.40 -15.61 24.15
N TYR A 165 1.60 -15.33 23.11
CA TYR A 165 1.29 -16.37 22.11
C TYR A 165 2.54 -16.86 21.39
N TRP A 166 3.61 -16.07 21.34
CA TRP A 166 4.88 -16.40 20.67
C TRP A 166 5.49 -17.72 21.15
N MET A 167 5.16 -18.17 22.36
CA MET A 167 5.60 -19.44 22.93
C MET A 167 4.88 -20.65 22.32
N HIS A 168 3.64 -20.49 21.82
CA HIS A 168 2.77 -21.61 21.39
C HIS A 168 2.19 -21.46 19.98
N LEU A 169 2.19 -20.25 19.42
CA LEU A 169 1.63 -19.91 18.11
C LEU A 169 2.71 -19.33 17.18
N GLY A 170 3.87 -19.98 17.15
CA GLY A 170 5.02 -19.59 16.31
C GLY A 170 4.65 -19.37 14.82
N PRO A 171 3.92 -20.29 14.16
CA PRO A 171 3.50 -20.08 12.77
C PRO A 171 2.61 -18.85 12.57
N VAL A 172 1.70 -18.56 13.50
CA VAL A 172 0.83 -17.37 13.44
C VAL A 172 1.67 -16.09 13.57
N GLN A 173 2.64 -16.08 14.49
CA GLN A 173 3.60 -14.97 14.60
C GLN A 173 4.34 -14.70 13.29
N GLN A 174 4.82 -15.77 12.65
CA GLN A 174 5.61 -15.67 11.43
C GLN A 174 4.80 -15.04 10.30
N VAL A 175 3.50 -15.36 10.20
CA VAL A 175 2.60 -14.71 9.23
C VAL A 175 2.53 -13.20 9.47
N HIS A 176 2.39 -12.75 10.71
CA HIS A 176 2.33 -11.31 11.02
C HIS A 176 3.63 -10.58 10.68
N PHE A 177 4.80 -11.15 11.02
CA PHE A 177 6.09 -10.57 10.62
C PHE A 177 6.27 -10.55 9.11
N THR A 178 5.90 -11.64 8.42
CA THR A 178 5.98 -11.73 6.96
C THR A 178 5.16 -10.64 6.29
N LEU A 179 3.95 -10.38 6.80
CA LEU A 179 3.08 -9.35 6.24
C LEU A 179 3.60 -7.94 6.52
N LEU A 180 4.23 -7.69 7.66
CA LEU A 180 4.92 -6.42 7.90
C LEU A 180 6.09 -6.22 6.93
N MET A 181 6.88 -7.26 6.67
CA MET A 181 7.97 -7.20 5.69
C MET A 181 7.44 -6.93 4.28
N VAL A 182 6.38 -7.63 3.86
CA VAL A 182 5.71 -7.39 2.59
C VAL A 182 5.12 -5.97 2.51
N GLY A 183 4.46 -5.50 3.57
CA GLY A 183 3.91 -4.15 3.65
C GLY A 183 5.00 -3.07 3.54
N ALA A 184 6.13 -3.24 4.22
CA ALA A 184 7.28 -2.37 4.12
C ALA A 184 7.91 -2.38 2.72
N LEU A 185 8.00 -3.56 2.08
CA LEU A 185 8.48 -3.69 0.70
C LEU A 185 7.54 -2.95 -0.27
N VAL A 186 6.22 -3.14 -0.17
CA VAL A 186 5.25 -2.42 -0.99
C VAL A 186 5.36 -0.91 -0.76
N ALA A 187 5.48 -0.46 0.50
CA ALA A 187 5.68 0.95 0.83
C ALA A 187 6.92 1.50 0.10
N LEU A 188 8.06 0.81 0.24
CA LEU A 188 9.31 1.19 -0.40
C LEU A 188 9.16 1.28 -1.92
N LEU A 189 8.73 0.19 -2.57
CA LEU A 189 8.61 0.13 -4.03
C LEU A 189 7.65 1.19 -4.57
N THR A 190 6.54 1.43 -3.88
CA THR A 190 5.55 2.45 -4.27
C THR A 190 6.13 3.86 -4.18
N ASN A 191 6.85 4.17 -3.09
CA ASN A 191 7.45 5.49 -2.90
C ASN A 191 8.71 5.71 -3.76
N LEU A 192 9.29 4.65 -4.33
CA LEU A 192 10.35 4.74 -5.35
C LEU A 192 9.82 4.97 -6.78
N LEU A 193 8.52 4.81 -7.04
CA LEU A 193 7.94 5.04 -8.37
C LEU A 193 8.26 6.43 -8.95
N PRO A 194 8.19 7.55 -8.19
CA PRO A 194 8.53 8.87 -8.72
C PRO A 194 10.02 9.02 -9.05
N VAL A 195 10.90 8.35 -8.29
CA VAL A 195 12.36 8.38 -8.51
C VAL A 195 12.70 7.65 -9.81
N ALA A 196 12.12 6.46 -10.01
CA ALA A 196 12.28 5.68 -11.23
C ALA A 196 11.73 6.35 -12.49
N ALA A 197 10.85 7.35 -12.34
CA ALA A 197 10.28 8.10 -13.45
C ALA A 197 11.13 9.31 -13.90
N ARG A 198 12.16 9.71 -13.13
CA ARG A 198 12.99 10.89 -13.45
C ARG A 198 13.84 10.65 -14.71
N PRO A 199 13.92 11.61 -15.66
CA PRO A 199 14.88 11.53 -16.76
C PRO A 199 16.31 11.55 -16.22
N LEU A 200 17.18 10.68 -16.77
CA LEU A 200 18.62 10.81 -16.57
C LEU A 200 19.08 12.07 -17.33
N VAL A 201 19.26 13.18 -16.62
CA VAL A 201 19.95 14.34 -17.20
C VAL A 201 21.44 13.96 -17.25
N PRO A 202 22.09 13.96 -18.42
CA PRO A 202 23.53 13.84 -18.47
C PRO A 202 24.11 15.03 -17.71
N GLU A 203 24.86 14.75 -16.64
CA GLU A 203 25.58 15.78 -15.92
C GLU A 203 26.66 16.31 -16.87
N VAL A 204 26.35 17.43 -17.54
CA VAL A 204 27.32 18.11 -18.38
C VAL A 204 28.35 18.70 -17.44
N THR A 205 29.44 17.96 -17.22
CA THR A 205 30.66 18.44 -16.58
C THR A 205 31.07 19.76 -17.21
N ARG A 206 31.05 20.83 -16.41
CA ARG A 206 31.68 22.12 -16.72
C ARG A 206 33.16 22.07 -16.44
#